data_AF-A0A933IM63-F1
#
_entry.id   AF-A0A933IM63-F1
#
_cell.length_a   1.000
_cell.length_b   1.000
_cell.length_c   1.000
_cell.angle_alpha   90.00
_cell.angle_beta   90.00
_cell.angle_gamma   90.00
#
_symmetry.space_group_name_H-M   'P 1'
#
loop_
_entity.id
_entity.type
_entity.pdbx_description
1 polymer ?
#
loop_
_entity_poly.entity_id
_entity_poly.type
_entity_poly.pdbx_seq_one_letter_code
_entity_poly.pdbx_strand_id
1 'polypeptide(L)'
;MAIEERSLHLRLQEYCDCYVQTDYKKQLEVLSKEGAAADATGDMEEVALKFLGLAIMYGITEGAKKVSLTRTASDHISFEIDATGKYKLPAPKPELAGRMFEVMRSITHLEGPKAGEPVSLGLKNDRLELMVSFDKVGGTDSLSIGLPG
;
A
#
# COMPACT_ATOMS: atom_id res chain seq x y z
N MET A 1 -11.70 -7.12 22.83
CA MET A 1 -10.48 -7.87 22.49
C MET A 1 -9.54 -6.84 21.92
N ALA A 2 -8.60 -6.34 22.72
CA ALA A 2 -7.62 -5.37 22.26
C ALA A 2 -6.70 -6.12 21.31
N ILE A 3 -6.86 -5.91 20.02
CA ILE A 3 -5.91 -6.37 19.02
C ILE A 3 -4.58 -5.76 19.45
N GLU A 4 -3.53 -6.56 19.57
CA GLU A 4 -2.20 -6.12 19.93
C GLU A 4 -1.77 -5.01 18.96
N GLU A 5 -1.96 -3.75 19.39
CA GLU A 5 -1.55 -2.51 18.73
C GLU A 5 -0.02 -2.37 18.77
N ARG A 6 0.73 -3.40 18.36
CA ARG A 6 1.99 -3.11 17.66
C ARG A 6 1.54 -2.34 16.42
N SER A 7 1.72 -1.02 16.47
CA SER A 7 1.04 -0.10 15.56
C SER A 7 1.24 -0.59 14.12
N LEU A 8 0.15 -0.74 13.35
CA LEU A 8 0.20 -1.15 11.94
C LEU A 8 1.23 -0.31 11.16
N HIS A 9 1.39 0.94 11.58
CA HIS A 9 2.42 1.84 11.10
C HIS A 9 3.85 1.33 11.36
N LEU A 10 4.17 0.86 12.56
CA LEU A 10 5.48 0.26 12.87
C LEU A 10 5.73 -0.99 12.03
N ARG A 11 4.74 -1.89 11.90
CA ARG A 11 4.86 -3.08 11.04
C ARG A 11 5.09 -2.70 9.58
N LEU A 12 4.40 -1.68 9.08
CA LEU A 12 4.64 -1.15 7.73
C LEU A 12 6.09 -0.66 7.58
N GLN A 13 6.63 0.05 8.58
CA GLN A 13 8.03 0.50 8.58
C GLN A 13 9.01 -0.68 8.55
N GLU A 14 8.77 -1.71 9.39
CA GLU A 14 9.58 -2.93 9.42
C GLU A 14 9.58 -3.65 8.06
N TYR A 15 8.43 -3.72 7.39
CA TYR A 15 8.33 -4.33 6.06
C TYR A 15 9.06 -3.52 5.00
N CYS A 16 8.92 -2.19 5.00
CA CYS A 16 9.69 -1.35 4.10
C CYS A 16 11.19 -1.55 4.28
N ASP A 17 11.67 -1.73 5.52
CA ASP A 17 13.08 -1.99 5.82
C ASP A 17 13.54 -3.36 5.28
N CYS A 18 12.72 -4.40 5.47
CA CYS A 18 13.01 -5.75 4.99
C CYS A 18 13.13 -5.84 3.47
N TYR A 19 12.37 -5.01 2.74
CA TYR A 19 12.33 -5.05 1.29
C TYR A 19 13.37 -4.16 0.61
N VAL A 20 14.16 -3.38 1.35
CA VAL A 20 15.24 -2.55 0.79
C VAL A 20 16.12 -3.39 -0.13
N GLN A 21 16.23 -2.98 -1.41
CA GLN A 21 17.05 -3.61 -2.46
C GLN A 21 16.57 -5.02 -2.90
N THR A 22 15.31 -5.37 -2.67
CA THR A 22 14.70 -6.57 -3.25
C THR A 22 14.20 -6.35 -4.68
N ASP A 23 13.83 -7.42 -5.38
CA ASP A 23 13.12 -7.33 -6.66
C ASP A 23 11.63 -7.03 -6.40
N TYR A 24 11.32 -5.75 -6.21
CA TYR A 24 9.99 -5.32 -5.76
C TYR A 24 8.88 -5.78 -6.70
N LYS A 25 9.11 -5.70 -8.01
CA LYS A 25 8.11 -6.07 -9.02
C LYS A 25 7.80 -7.56 -8.97
N LYS A 26 8.83 -8.40 -8.85
CA LYS A 26 8.64 -9.85 -8.70
C LYS A 26 7.89 -10.19 -7.41
N GLN A 27 8.22 -9.53 -6.30
CA GLN A 27 7.54 -9.74 -5.02
C GLN A 27 6.07 -9.31 -5.09
N LEU A 28 5.77 -8.14 -5.67
CA LEU A 28 4.39 -7.68 -5.89
C LEU A 28 3.59 -8.66 -6.74
N GLU A 29 4.21 -9.26 -7.75
CA GLU A 29 3.56 -10.28 -8.58
C GLU A 29 3.22 -11.55 -7.79
N VAL A 30 4.15 -12.01 -6.94
CA VAL A 30 3.92 -13.16 -6.04
C VAL A 30 2.77 -12.87 -5.08
N LEU A 31 2.79 -11.73 -4.38
CA LEU A 31 1.73 -11.37 -3.43
C LEU A 31 0.38 -11.17 -4.13
N SER A 32 0.35 -10.58 -5.33
CA SER A 32 -0.86 -10.42 -6.14
C SER A 32 -1.49 -11.77 -6.51
N LYS A 33 -0.65 -12.78 -6.84
CA LYS A 33 -1.11 -14.12 -7.21
C LYS A 33 -1.53 -14.95 -6.00
N GLU A 34 -0.71 -14.99 -4.97
CA GLU A 34 -0.88 -15.89 -3.83
C GLU A 34 -1.84 -15.33 -2.78
N GLY A 35 -1.94 -14.01 -2.61
CA GLY A 35 -2.80 -13.40 -1.59
C GLY A 35 -2.43 -13.89 -0.20
N ALA A 36 -3.42 -14.33 0.60
CA ALA A 36 -3.22 -14.89 1.94
C ALA A 36 -2.13 -15.98 1.98
N ALA A 37 -2.04 -16.81 0.93
CA ALA A 37 -1.09 -17.92 0.87
C ALA A 37 0.38 -17.47 0.76
N ALA A 38 0.63 -16.19 0.46
CA ALA A 38 1.98 -15.63 0.47
C ALA A 38 2.54 -15.44 1.88
N ASP A 39 1.68 -15.48 2.90
CA ASP A 39 2.09 -15.45 4.29
C ASP A 39 2.00 -16.85 4.91
N ALA A 40 3.03 -17.23 5.67
CA ALA A 40 3.12 -18.56 6.29
C ALA A 40 1.98 -18.83 7.30
N THR A 41 1.36 -17.77 7.83
CA THR A 41 0.22 -17.84 8.75
C THR A 41 -1.13 -17.67 8.04
N GLY A 42 -1.13 -17.32 6.75
CA GLY A 42 -2.35 -17.02 6.01
C GLY A 42 -2.95 -15.65 6.35
N ASP A 43 -2.22 -14.78 7.04
CA ASP A 43 -2.74 -13.51 7.53
C ASP A 43 -2.79 -12.45 6.42
N MET A 44 -4.00 -12.06 6.03
CA MET A 44 -4.24 -11.07 4.97
C MET A 44 -3.81 -9.65 5.35
N GLU A 45 -3.80 -9.31 6.64
CA GLU A 45 -3.30 -8.02 7.10
C GLU A 45 -1.78 -7.93 6.91
N GLU A 46 -1.05 -8.99 7.24
CA GLU A 46 0.39 -9.07 6.99
C GLU A 46 0.71 -9.00 5.50
N VAL A 47 -0.02 -9.72 4.65
CA VAL A 47 0.15 -9.63 3.20
C VAL A 47 -0.15 -8.22 2.70
N ALA A 48 -1.19 -7.55 3.22
CA ALA A 48 -1.53 -6.18 2.85
C ALA A 48 -0.42 -5.18 3.23
N LEU A 49 0.12 -5.29 4.45
CA LEU A 49 1.25 -4.47 4.91
C LEU A 49 2.49 -4.70 4.04
N LYS A 50 2.82 -5.96 3.74
CA LYS A 50 3.93 -6.32 2.84
C LYS A 50 3.75 -5.71 1.45
N PHE A 51 2.55 -5.80 0.89
CA PHE A 51 2.23 -5.26 -0.43
C PHE A 51 2.36 -3.73 -0.45
N LEU A 52 1.81 -3.05 0.56
CA LEU A 52 1.94 -1.59 0.71
C LEU A 52 3.40 -1.17 0.83
N GLY A 53 4.19 -1.87 1.67
CA GLY A 53 5.61 -1.59 1.84
C GLY A 53 6.39 -1.77 0.53
N LEU A 54 6.20 -2.90 -0.17
CA LEU A 54 6.81 -3.13 -1.48
C LEU A 54 6.45 -2.05 -2.49
N ALA A 55 5.20 -1.60 -2.53
CA ALA A 55 4.76 -0.59 -3.47
C ALA A 55 5.35 0.79 -3.18
N ILE A 56 5.44 1.18 -1.90
CA ILE A 56 6.11 2.41 -1.47
C ILE A 56 7.59 2.35 -1.88
N MET A 57 8.28 1.26 -1.55
CA MET A 57 9.70 1.08 -1.87
C MET A 57 9.98 1.04 -3.37
N TYR A 58 9.11 0.37 -4.14
CA TYR A 58 9.20 0.37 -5.60
C TYR A 58 9.02 1.77 -6.16
N GLY A 59 7.98 2.50 -5.72
CA GLY A 59 7.74 3.86 -6.17
C GLY A 59 8.91 4.80 -5.84
N ILE A 60 9.48 4.72 -4.64
CA ILE A 60 10.66 5.52 -4.26
C ILE A 60 11.86 5.17 -5.16
N THR A 61 12.11 3.88 -5.38
CA THR A 61 13.22 3.41 -6.22
C THR A 61 13.09 3.88 -7.67
N GLU A 62 11.86 3.93 -8.19
CA GLU A 62 11.56 4.38 -9.56
C GLU A 62 11.46 5.92 -9.69
N GLY A 63 11.61 6.68 -8.59
CA GLY A 63 11.39 8.13 -8.57
C GLY A 63 9.94 8.51 -8.88
N ALA A 64 8.99 7.67 -8.47
CA ALA A 64 7.57 7.90 -8.63
C ALA A 64 7.09 9.03 -7.72
N LYS A 65 6.22 9.89 -8.25
CA LYS A 65 5.53 10.94 -7.49
C LYS A 65 4.36 10.37 -6.69
N LYS A 66 3.77 9.28 -7.18
CA LYS A 66 2.56 8.71 -6.59
C LYS A 66 2.39 7.23 -6.94
N VAL A 67 1.84 6.49 -5.98
CA VAL A 67 1.30 5.14 -6.15
C VAL A 67 -0.21 5.21 -5.95
N SER A 68 -0.99 4.56 -6.81
CA SER A 68 -2.46 4.59 -6.76
C SER A 68 -3.06 3.19 -6.87
N LEU A 69 -3.91 2.83 -5.91
CA LEU A 69 -4.77 1.66 -5.91
C LEU A 69 -6.22 2.09 -6.12
N THR A 70 -6.87 1.55 -7.14
CA THR A 70 -8.25 1.87 -7.47
C THR A 70 -9.09 0.61 -7.52
N ARG A 71 -10.26 0.64 -6.88
CA ARG A 71 -11.31 -0.38 -6.95
C ARG A 71 -12.58 0.23 -7.52
N THR A 72 -13.05 -0.29 -8.65
CA THR A 72 -14.31 0.17 -9.25
C THR A 72 -15.53 -0.54 -8.65
N ALA A 73 -16.73 -0.04 -8.97
CA ALA A 73 -17.99 -0.66 -8.55
C ALA A 73 -18.17 -2.10 -9.07
N SER A 74 -17.49 -2.47 -10.16
CA SER A 74 -17.48 -3.83 -10.71
C SER A 74 -16.40 -4.73 -10.08
N ASP A 75 -15.84 -4.30 -8.95
CA ASP A 75 -14.76 -4.99 -8.22
C ASP A 75 -13.45 -5.13 -9.03
N HIS A 76 -13.30 -4.32 -10.09
CA HIS A 76 -12.07 -4.29 -10.87
C HIS A 76 -11.01 -3.50 -10.12
N ILE A 77 -9.89 -4.15 -9.83
CA ILE A 77 -8.74 -3.56 -9.15
C ILE A 77 -7.71 -3.11 -10.19
N SER A 78 -7.22 -1.88 -10.05
CA SER A 78 -6.11 -1.34 -10.82
C SER A 78 -5.06 -0.77 -9.88
N PHE A 79 -3.80 -1.11 -10.14
CA PHE A 79 -2.66 -0.62 -9.37
C PHE A 79 -1.65 0.03 -10.30
N GLU A 80 -1.30 1.28 -10.03
CA GLU A 80 -0.52 2.12 -10.94
C GLU A 80 0.51 2.95 -10.18
N ILE A 81 1.64 3.23 -10.82
CA ILE A 81 2.63 4.20 -10.34
C ILE A 81 2.81 5.32 -11.36
N ASP A 82 3.03 6.53 -10.86
CA ASP A 82 3.24 7.74 -11.65
C ASP A 82 4.69 8.22 -11.45
N ALA A 83 5.59 7.83 -12.36
CA ALA A 83 7.01 8.16 -12.33
C ALA A 83 7.41 9.02 -13.54
N THR A 84 8.42 8.62 -14.31
CA THR A 84 8.71 9.23 -15.64
C THR A 84 7.58 9.00 -16.64
N GLY A 85 6.70 8.04 -16.36
CA GLY A 85 5.43 7.79 -17.02
C GLY A 85 4.48 7.05 -16.07
N LYS A 86 3.28 6.73 -16.57
CA LYS A 86 2.31 5.91 -15.83
C LYS A 86 2.52 4.44 -16.14
N TYR A 87 2.84 3.64 -15.13
CA TYR A 87 3.06 2.22 -15.26
C TYR A 87 2.02 1.45 -14.47
N LYS A 88 1.43 0.43 -15.11
CA LYS A 88 0.53 -0.50 -14.42
C LYS A 88 1.35 -1.58 -13.72
N LEU A 89 1.04 -1.78 -12.45
CA LEU A 89 1.59 -2.83 -11.61
C LEU A 89 0.63 -4.02 -11.55
N PRO A 90 1.13 -5.22 -11.15
CA PRO A 90 0.26 -6.36 -10.90
C PRO A 90 -0.78 -5.99 -9.85
N ALA A 91 -2.05 -5.96 -10.25
CA ALA A 91 -3.15 -5.60 -9.37
C ALA A 91 -3.39 -6.71 -8.33
N PRO A 92 -3.56 -6.39 -7.04
CA PRO A 92 -3.91 -7.40 -6.04
C PRO A 92 -5.34 -7.92 -6.27
N LYS A 93 -5.62 -9.11 -5.74
CA LYS A 93 -7.00 -9.64 -5.69
C LYS A 93 -7.92 -8.69 -4.90
N PRO A 94 -9.22 -8.63 -5.19
CA PRO A 94 -10.13 -7.70 -4.53
C PRO A 94 -10.16 -7.81 -3.00
N GLU A 95 -10.05 -9.04 -2.46
CA GLU A 95 -9.97 -9.28 -1.02
C GLU A 95 -8.73 -8.61 -0.40
N LEU A 96 -7.57 -8.75 -1.05
CA LEU A 96 -6.32 -8.14 -0.61
C LEU A 96 -6.38 -6.62 -0.76
N ALA A 97 -6.91 -6.12 -1.87
CA ALA A 97 -7.11 -4.70 -2.10
C ALA A 97 -7.99 -4.10 -0.99
N GLY A 98 -9.13 -4.72 -0.68
CA GLY A 98 -10.01 -4.32 0.41
C GLY A 98 -9.26 -4.23 1.74
N ARG A 99 -8.44 -5.24 2.06
CA ARG A 99 -7.63 -5.21 3.29
C ARG A 99 -6.60 -4.08 3.31
N MET A 100 -5.95 -3.79 2.18
CA MET A 100 -5.03 -2.66 2.06
C MET A 100 -5.70 -1.31 2.36
N PHE A 101 -6.94 -1.10 1.90
CA PHE A 101 -7.72 0.10 2.24
C PHE A 101 -7.97 0.20 3.75
N GLU A 102 -8.38 -0.89 4.39
CA GLU A 102 -8.64 -0.92 5.84
C GLU A 102 -7.38 -0.66 6.66
N VAL A 103 -6.26 -1.29 6.29
CA VAL A 103 -4.97 -1.11 6.96
C VAL A 103 -4.51 0.35 6.86
N MET A 104 -4.54 0.94 5.66
CA MET A 104 -4.14 2.34 5.49
C MET A 104 -5.06 3.31 6.21
N ARG A 105 -6.37 3.05 6.26
CA ARG A 105 -7.30 3.86 7.08
C ARG A 105 -7.03 3.70 8.57
N SER A 106 -6.65 2.51 9.02
CA SER A 106 -6.31 2.27 10.42
C SER A 106 -5.00 2.95 10.82
N ILE A 107 -4.02 3.03 9.91
CA ILE A 107 -2.76 3.76 10.11
C ILE A 107 -2.97 5.27 10.18
N THR A 108 -3.83 5.80 9.32
CA THR A 108 -4.07 7.25 9.18
C THR A 108 -5.22 7.76 10.05
N HIS A 109 -6.11 6.90 10.52
CA HIS A 109 -7.36 7.30 11.17
C HIS A 109 -8.27 8.18 10.28
N LEU A 110 -8.09 8.13 8.95
CA LEU A 110 -8.91 8.90 8.01
C LEU A 110 -10.31 8.29 7.81
N GLU A 111 -11.32 9.11 8.05
CA GLU A 111 -12.73 8.76 7.87
C GLU A 111 -13.36 9.50 6.67
N GLY A 112 -14.46 8.95 6.15
CA GLY A 112 -15.24 9.56 5.08
C GLY A 112 -14.78 9.22 3.65
N PRO A 113 -15.52 9.71 2.63
CA PRO A 113 -15.30 9.35 1.23
C PRO A 113 -14.13 10.08 0.57
N LYS A 114 -13.72 11.24 1.11
CA LYS A 114 -12.57 12.00 0.61
C LYS A 114 -11.79 12.54 1.80
N ALA A 115 -10.56 12.07 1.98
CA ALA A 115 -9.74 12.37 3.15
C ALA A 115 -8.26 12.17 2.81
N GLY A 116 -7.35 12.94 3.41
CA GLY A 116 -5.93 12.77 3.17
C GLY A 116 -5.07 13.48 4.21
N GLU A 117 -3.91 12.89 4.51
CA GLU A 117 -2.96 13.40 5.50
C GLU A 117 -1.52 12.98 5.18
N PRO A 118 -0.53 13.75 5.65
CA PRO A 118 0.86 13.34 5.62
C PRO A 118 1.14 12.25 6.68
N VAL A 119 1.77 11.16 6.26
CA VAL A 119 2.23 10.06 7.09
C VAL A 119 3.75 10.03 7.10
N SER A 120 4.35 10.15 8.28
CA SER A 120 5.81 10.06 8.44
C SER A 120 6.25 8.60 8.58
N LEU A 121 6.92 8.07 7.56
CA LEU A 121 7.48 6.73 7.55
C LEU A 121 8.97 6.77 7.91
N GLY A 122 9.37 6.11 9.00
CA GLY A 122 10.78 5.90 9.32
C GLY A 122 11.39 4.78 8.46
N LEU A 123 12.57 5.02 7.88
CA LEU A 123 13.36 4.02 7.14
C LEU A 123 14.81 4.06 7.59
N LYS A 124 15.27 3.06 8.33
CA LYS A 124 16.60 3.03 8.97
C LYS A 124 16.90 4.33 9.73
N ASN A 125 17.77 5.17 9.19
CA ASN A 125 18.21 6.44 9.76
C ASN A 125 17.60 7.65 9.05
N ASP A 126 16.64 7.42 8.14
CA ASP A 126 15.98 8.44 7.33
C ASP A 126 14.47 8.48 7.63
N ARG A 127 13.82 9.57 7.21
CA ARG A 127 12.38 9.77 7.41
C ARG A 127 11.78 10.25 6.11
N LEU A 128 10.82 9.48 5.61
CA LEU A 128 10.04 9.85 4.44
C LEU A 128 8.68 10.39 4.87
N GLU A 129 8.23 11.46 4.22
CA GLU A 129 6.88 11.97 4.39
C GLU A 129 6.05 11.55 3.18
N LEU A 130 5.03 10.73 3.42
CA LEU A 130 4.13 10.18 2.40
C LEU A 130 2.80 10.91 2.48
N MET A 131 2.25 11.37 1.36
CA MET A 131 0.91 11.97 1.34
C MET A 131 -0.13 10.88 1.07
N VAL A 132 -0.82 10.39 2.10
CA VAL A 132 -1.87 9.38 1.92
C VAL A 132 -3.20 10.07 1.65
N SER A 133 -3.95 9.60 0.67
CA SER A 133 -5.26 10.14 0.34
C SER A 133 -6.23 9.07 -0.13
N PHE A 134 -7.47 9.20 0.29
CA PHE A 134 -8.60 8.38 -0.12
C PHE A 134 -9.61 9.25 -0.86
N ASP A 135 -10.11 8.74 -1.98
CA ASP A 135 -11.18 9.37 -2.75
C ASP A 135 -12.20 8.31 -3.18
N LYS A 136 -13.48 8.56 -2.94
CA LYS A 136 -14.61 7.75 -3.40
C LYS A 136 -15.49 8.58 -4.32
N VAL A 137 -15.47 8.26 -5.62
CA VAL A 137 -16.21 9.00 -6.64
C VAL A 137 -16.98 8.01 -7.52
N GLY A 138 -18.30 8.19 -7.63
CA GLY A 138 -19.13 7.40 -8.56
C GLY A 138 -19.04 5.88 -8.38
N GLY A 139 -18.89 5.40 -7.13
CA GLY A 139 -18.72 3.98 -6.83
C GLY A 139 -17.30 3.43 -7.03
N THR A 140 -16.33 4.29 -7.33
CA THR A 140 -14.90 3.94 -7.41
C THR A 140 -14.19 4.43 -6.16
N ASP A 141 -13.55 3.51 -5.43
CA ASP A 141 -12.68 3.79 -4.28
C ASP A 141 -11.23 3.89 -4.76
N SER A 142 -10.52 4.95 -4.37
CA SER A 142 -9.12 5.16 -4.72
C SER A 142 -8.30 5.46 -3.47
N LEU A 143 -7.17 4.77 -3.32
CA LEU A 143 -6.13 5.01 -2.33
C LEU A 143 -4.90 5.52 -3.11
N SER A 144 -4.41 6.69 -2.76
CA SER A 144 -3.21 7.29 -3.34
C SER A 144 -2.18 7.54 -2.26
N ILE A 145 -0.93 7.20 -2.54
CA ILE A 145 0.23 7.46 -1.70
C ILE A 145 1.20 8.32 -2.51
N GLY A 146 1.24 9.61 -2.19
CA GLY A 146 2.23 10.54 -2.72
C GLY A 146 3.58 10.26 -2.09
N LEU A 147 4.61 10.16 -2.91
CA LEU A 147 5.97 9.86 -2.48
C LEU A 147 6.84 11.12 -2.57
N PRO A 148 7.84 11.26 -1.69
CA PRO A 148 8.85 12.30 -1.82
C PRO A 148 9.72 11.99 -3.05
N GLY A 149 9.70 12.88 -4.03
CA GLY A 149 10.48 12.79 -5.26
C GLY A 149 11.54 13.88 -5.36
#